data_AF-A0A428X0I0-F1
#
_entry.id   AF-A0A428X0I0-F1
#
_cell.length_a   1.000
_cell.length_b   1.000
_cell.length_c   1.000
_cell.angle_alpha   90.00
_cell.angle_beta   90.00
_cell.angle_gamma   90.00
#
_symmetry.space_group_name_H-M   'P 1'
#
loop_
_entity.id
_entity.type
_entity.pdbx_description
1 polymer ?
#
loop_
_entity_poly.entity_id
_entity_poly.type
_entity_poly.pdbx_seq_one_letter_code
_entity_poly.pdbx_strand_id
1 'polypeptide(L)'
;MNDSANSSREHALTEVLRSHPAVADAAVVTGEDGRCPSARIVPDPDAAPVLHRSAALEAAGRLGGLAWHEPAAGVRVAGVNRGETDFLYREIFTENTYFRHGVTLPRGAVVVDVGANIGMFTLAAALHGPGARIIAVEPVAELADAVALNAELHGVDATVLRGALSRADGETAFTFYPHNSVMSGRFADAAEDFGVLKGYLRTGRDAEREPQLDRLVADRMRAEPRQVRVTTLAGVADGLGLRRIDLLKIDVEKAEAEVLEGIGDALWPRIDRIVMEVHDIDGRLGAVLGQLRSRGFEVAHEQDPRLLLTPCHNVYARRPEAEAGPSPEAPPAFHGGPVLRDLEHELRELIARRLPSVVPPARFTVAADLVTEDGRTAAPAAVPNPAGGPRAAALARIWAGLFGAEAVRQDADFFDLGGDSLTAVRMLAEIEAELGEGALTPDLIFTESTFGALAAAVEAGPLPGGPADR
;
A
#
# COMPACT_ATOMS: atom_id res chain seq x y z
N MET A 1 -27.74 -19.04 32.94
CA MET A 1 -27.26 -20.21 32.18
C MET A 1 -26.40 -19.83 30.99
N ASN A 2 -26.59 -18.66 30.35
CA ASN A 2 -25.76 -18.22 29.21
C ASN A 2 -24.31 -17.83 29.58
N ASP A 3 -24.07 -17.11 30.68
CA ASP A 3 -22.71 -16.61 31.01
C ASP A 3 -21.68 -17.72 31.26
N SER A 4 -22.06 -18.79 31.95
CA SER A 4 -21.16 -19.92 32.23
C SER A 4 -20.82 -20.72 30.97
N ALA A 5 -21.76 -20.84 30.03
CA ALA A 5 -21.54 -21.52 28.75
C ALA A 5 -20.68 -20.66 27.80
N ASN A 6 -20.88 -19.35 27.79
CA ASN A 6 -20.05 -18.42 27.01
C ASN A 6 -18.61 -18.36 27.55
N SER A 7 -18.43 -18.25 28.87
CA SER A 7 -17.11 -18.26 29.50
C SER A 7 -16.35 -19.57 29.24
N SER A 8 -17.04 -20.72 29.22
CA SER A 8 -16.42 -22.01 28.86
C SER A 8 -15.99 -22.07 27.39
N ARG A 9 -16.75 -21.46 26.47
CA ARG A 9 -16.42 -21.41 25.04
C ARG A 9 -15.26 -20.46 24.76
N GLU A 10 -15.26 -19.29 25.38
CA GLU A 10 -14.17 -18.31 25.29
C GLU A 10 -12.85 -18.93 25.76
N HIS A 11 -12.87 -19.61 26.90
CA HIS A 11 -11.68 -20.30 27.42
C HIS A 11 -11.16 -21.38 26.47
N ALA A 12 -12.04 -22.22 25.91
CA ALA A 12 -11.65 -23.24 24.95
C ALA A 12 -11.04 -22.64 23.67
N LEU A 13 -11.63 -21.56 23.15
CA LEU A 13 -11.08 -20.85 22.00
C LEU A 13 -9.71 -20.26 22.32
N THR A 14 -9.56 -19.55 23.44
CA THR A 14 -8.28 -18.98 23.89
C THR A 14 -7.17 -20.03 23.97
N GLU A 15 -7.43 -21.19 24.58
CA GLU A 15 -6.43 -22.26 24.68
C GLU A 15 -6.02 -22.83 23.32
N VAL A 16 -6.97 -22.95 22.37
CA VAL A 16 -6.63 -23.38 21.00
C VAL A 16 -5.77 -22.33 20.29
N LEU A 17 -6.10 -21.04 20.42
CA LEU A 17 -5.32 -19.96 19.81
C LEU A 17 -3.88 -19.94 20.34
N ARG A 18 -3.70 -20.06 21.65
CA ARG A 18 -2.37 -20.12 22.31
C ARG A 18 -1.53 -21.34 21.94
N SER A 19 -2.14 -22.38 21.36
CA SER A 19 -1.39 -23.55 20.89
C SER A 19 -0.70 -23.32 19.54
N HIS A 20 -0.98 -22.20 18.86
CA HIS A 20 -0.34 -21.85 17.61
C HIS A 20 1.05 -21.22 17.84
N PRO A 21 2.11 -21.65 17.13
CA PRO A 21 3.47 -21.14 17.37
C PRO A 21 3.64 -19.62 17.20
N ALA A 22 2.85 -19.01 16.30
CA ALA A 22 2.87 -17.56 16.06
C ALA A 22 2.11 -16.73 17.11
N VAL A 23 1.48 -17.36 18.12
CA VAL A 23 0.65 -16.70 19.13
C VAL A 23 1.31 -16.85 20.51
N ALA A 24 1.86 -15.75 21.03
CA ALA A 24 2.42 -15.72 22.39
C ALA A 24 1.30 -15.70 23.45
N ASP A 25 0.23 -14.95 23.19
CA ASP A 25 -0.94 -14.90 24.06
C ASP A 25 -2.21 -14.54 23.25
N ALA A 26 -3.39 -14.85 23.79
CA ALA A 26 -4.66 -14.52 23.17
C ALA A 26 -5.77 -14.31 24.21
N ALA A 27 -6.72 -13.45 23.89
CA ALA A 27 -7.98 -13.30 24.60
C ALA A 27 -9.15 -13.37 23.62
N VAL A 28 -10.22 -14.07 24.01
CA VAL A 28 -11.46 -14.15 23.24
C VAL A 28 -12.59 -13.57 24.08
N VAL A 29 -13.37 -12.67 23.49
CA VAL A 29 -14.51 -12.04 24.15
C VAL A 29 -15.72 -12.15 23.24
N THR A 30 -16.85 -12.60 23.79
CA THR A 30 -18.14 -12.59 23.12
C THR A 30 -18.81 -11.24 23.34
N GLY A 31 -19.31 -10.61 22.26
CA GLY A 31 -20.09 -9.38 22.35
C GLY A 31 -21.35 -9.54 23.22
N GLU A 32 -21.95 -8.42 23.65
CA GLU A 32 -23.16 -8.42 24.52
C GLU A 32 -24.36 -9.16 23.91
N ASP A 33 -24.39 -9.32 22.58
CA ASP A 33 -25.41 -10.08 21.86
C ASP A 33 -25.24 -11.61 21.97
N GLY A 34 -24.11 -12.07 22.51
CA GLY A 34 -23.76 -13.47 22.76
C GLY A 34 -23.48 -14.30 21.51
N ARG A 35 -23.34 -13.69 20.32
CA ARG A 35 -23.35 -14.43 19.04
C ARG A 35 -22.01 -14.48 18.33
N CYS A 36 -21.20 -13.42 18.41
CA CYS A 36 -19.97 -13.30 17.63
C CYS A 36 -18.77 -13.05 18.56
N PRO A 37 -17.90 -14.06 18.80
CA PRO A 37 -16.67 -13.83 19.53
C PRO A 37 -15.67 -13.04 18.69
N SER A 38 -14.88 -12.19 19.34
CA SER A 38 -13.73 -11.49 18.76
C SER A 38 -12.47 -11.94 19.49
N ALA A 39 -11.38 -12.18 18.75
CA ALA A 39 -10.09 -12.58 19.30
C ALA A 39 -9.08 -11.45 19.22
N ARG A 40 -8.35 -11.23 20.31
CA ARG A 40 -7.18 -10.35 20.38
C ARG A 40 -5.94 -11.23 20.55
N ILE A 41 -4.97 -11.06 19.67
CA ILE A 41 -3.77 -11.89 19.54
C ILE A 41 -2.54 -11.07 19.90
N VAL A 42 -1.70 -11.59 20.79
CA VAL A 42 -0.34 -11.10 21.01
C VAL A 42 0.60 -11.97 20.18
N PRO A 43 1.23 -11.43 19.12
CA PRO A 43 2.08 -12.22 18.24
C PRO A 43 3.39 -12.60 18.93
N ASP A 44 3.85 -13.82 18.64
CA ASP A 44 5.15 -14.29 19.10
C ASP A 44 6.30 -13.53 18.39
N PRO A 45 7.30 -13.01 19.13
CA PRO A 45 8.36 -12.21 18.56
C PRO A 45 9.30 -12.97 17.61
N ASP A 46 9.42 -14.30 17.76
CA ASP A 46 10.32 -15.12 16.95
C ASP A 46 9.58 -15.79 15.79
N ALA A 47 8.36 -16.28 16.03
CA ALA A 47 7.55 -16.96 15.02
C ALA A 47 6.67 -16.02 14.18
N ALA A 48 6.33 -14.82 14.67
CA ALA A 48 5.63 -13.78 13.92
C ALA A 48 6.23 -12.36 14.15
N PRO A 49 7.53 -12.16 13.88
CA PRO A 49 8.26 -10.93 14.16
C PRO A 49 7.65 -9.67 13.53
N VAL A 50 7.13 -9.78 12.30
CA VAL A 50 6.50 -8.64 11.61
C VAL A 50 5.23 -8.20 12.35
N LEU A 51 4.36 -9.15 12.69
CA LEU A 51 3.15 -8.83 13.47
C LEU A 51 3.50 -8.28 14.84
N HIS A 52 4.46 -8.89 15.54
CA HIS A 52 4.92 -8.43 16.85
C HIS A 52 5.39 -6.97 16.81
N ARG A 53 6.28 -6.62 15.87
CA ARG A 53 6.76 -5.24 15.68
C ARG A 53 5.63 -4.29 15.29
N SER A 54 4.75 -4.69 14.37
CA SER A 54 3.62 -3.86 13.95
C SER A 54 2.68 -3.52 15.13
N ALA A 55 2.45 -4.48 16.02
CA ALA A 55 1.65 -4.32 17.22
C ALA A 55 2.28 -3.31 18.20
N ALA A 56 3.60 -3.41 18.39
CA ALA A 56 4.35 -2.50 19.26
C ALA A 56 4.38 -1.07 18.70
N LEU A 57 4.55 -0.91 17.38
CA LEU A 57 4.52 0.39 16.71
C LEU A 57 3.14 1.06 16.83
N GLU A 58 2.08 0.29 16.66
CA GLU A 58 0.70 0.77 16.79
C GLU A 58 0.38 1.13 18.24
N ALA A 59 0.78 0.31 19.22
CA ALA A 59 0.63 0.61 20.65
C ALA A 59 1.40 1.87 21.08
N ALA A 60 2.53 2.16 20.43
CA ALA A 60 3.29 3.39 20.63
C ALA A 60 2.70 4.61 19.91
N GLY A 61 1.55 4.47 19.23
CA GLY A 61 0.88 5.55 18.50
C GLY A 61 1.64 6.01 17.26
N ARG A 62 2.61 5.23 16.77
CA ARG A 62 3.50 5.64 15.67
C ARG A 62 2.88 5.53 14.28
N LEU A 63 1.75 4.84 14.16
CA LEU A 63 1.06 4.67 12.87
C LEU A 63 0.40 5.97 12.37
N GLY A 64 0.06 6.89 13.27
CA GLY A 64 -0.54 8.17 12.90
C GLY A 64 -1.84 8.00 12.10
N GLY A 65 -1.90 8.62 10.92
CA GLY A 65 -3.03 8.49 9.99
C GLY A 65 -2.91 7.36 8.97
N LEU A 66 -1.89 6.51 9.08
CA LEU A 66 -1.68 5.37 8.19
C LEU A 66 -2.47 4.15 8.67
N ALA A 67 -2.60 3.15 7.81
CA ALA A 67 -3.13 1.84 8.17
C ALA A 67 -2.17 0.72 7.74
N TRP A 68 -2.28 -0.44 8.39
CA TRP A 68 -1.57 -1.64 7.99
C TRP A 68 -2.27 -2.31 6.80
N HIS A 69 -1.49 -2.62 5.77
CA HIS A 69 -1.95 -3.31 4.56
C HIS A 69 -1.11 -4.55 4.31
N GLU A 70 -1.72 -5.58 3.74
CA GLU A 70 -1.12 -6.90 3.52
C GLU A 70 -1.29 -7.33 2.05
N PRO A 71 -0.51 -6.73 1.12
CA PRO A 71 -0.70 -6.94 -0.32
C PRO A 71 -0.34 -8.35 -0.81
N ALA A 72 0.39 -9.12 0.02
CA ALA A 72 0.73 -10.51 -0.24
C ALA A 72 1.09 -11.24 1.05
N ALA A 73 1.14 -12.58 0.97
CA ALA A 73 1.59 -13.42 2.07
C ALA A 73 2.98 -13.00 2.56
N GLY A 74 3.14 -12.91 3.88
CA GLY A 74 4.39 -12.46 4.50
C GLY A 74 4.74 -10.98 4.34
N VAL A 75 3.91 -10.17 3.68
CA VAL A 75 4.15 -8.74 3.46
C VAL A 75 3.12 -7.91 4.21
N ARG A 76 3.58 -7.12 5.18
CA ARG A 76 2.76 -6.13 5.89
C ARG A 76 3.46 -4.78 5.82
N VAL A 77 2.73 -3.74 5.46
CA VAL A 77 3.27 -2.38 5.32
C VAL A 77 2.28 -1.34 5.83
N ALA A 78 2.79 -0.26 6.42
CA ALA A 78 2.03 0.94 6.68
C ALA A 78 1.84 1.70 5.36
N GLY A 79 0.62 2.15 5.09
CA GLY A 79 0.30 2.93 3.90
C GLY A 79 -1.01 3.71 4.04
N VAL A 80 -1.25 4.60 3.10
CA VAL A 80 -2.43 5.49 3.12
C VAL A 80 -3.71 4.69 2.86
N ASN A 81 -3.69 3.86 1.83
CA ASN A 81 -4.83 3.01 1.49
C ASN A 81 -4.38 1.73 0.77
N ARG A 82 -5.27 0.74 0.76
CA ARG A 82 -4.95 -0.58 0.23
C ARG A 82 -4.75 -0.59 -1.27
N GLY A 83 -5.61 0.10 -2.03
CA GLY A 83 -5.56 0.07 -3.49
C GLY A 83 -4.23 0.58 -4.06
N GLU A 84 -3.69 1.65 -3.49
CA GLU A 84 -2.36 2.16 -3.85
C GLU A 84 -1.25 1.20 -3.42
N THR A 85 -1.37 0.61 -2.23
CA THR A 85 -0.40 -0.37 -1.72
C THR A 85 -0.33 -1.61 -2.62
N ASP A 86 -1.48 -2.16 -3.01
CA ASP A 86 -1.59 -3.34 -3.87
C ASP A 86 -1.09 -3.03 -5.29
N PHE A 87 -1.36 -1.82 -5.80
CA PHE A 87 -0.81 -1.34 -7.08
C PHE A 87 0.72 -1.32 -7.04
N LEU A 88 1.30 -0.63 -6.05
CA LEU A 88 2.75 -0.54 -5.87
C LEU A 88 3.39 -1.92 -5.68
N TYR A 89 2.75 -2.80 -4.90
CA TYR A 89 3.24 -4.16 -4.70
C TYR A 89 3.29 -4.93 -6.03
N ARG A 90 2.22 -4.87 -6.82
CA ARG A 90 2.15 -5.56 -8.11
C ARG A 90 3.24 -5.04 -9.07
N GLU A 91 3.38 -3.73 -9.20
CA GLU A 91 4.37 -3.13 -10.08
C GLU A 91 5.81 -3.48 -9.66
N ILE A 92 6.12 -3.30 -8.37
CA ILE A 92 7.49 -3.39 -7.87
C ILE A 92 7.92 -4.84 -7.64
N PHE A 93 7.08 -5.67 -7.01
CA PHE A 93 7.44 -7.02 -6.60
C PHE A 93 6.99 -8.08 -7.60
N THR A 94 5.74 -8.01 -8.09
CA THR A 94 5.20 -9.03 -8.99
C THR A 94 5.73 -8.87 -10.42
N GLU A 95 5.71 -7.64 -10.94
CA GLU A 95 6.14 -7.33 -12.30
C GLU A 95 7.63 -6.98 -12.38
N ASN A 96 8.26 -6.80 -11.22
CA ASN A 96 9.69 -6.56 -11.07
C ASN A 96 10.17 -5.37 -11.93
N THR A 97 9.32 -4.33 -12.06
CA THR A 97 9.48 -3.25 -13.05
C THR A 97 10.83 -2.56 -12.95
N TYR A 98 11.39 -2.37 -11.75
CA TYR A 98 12.64 -1.63 -11.57
C TYR A 98 13.92 -2.49 -11.67
N PHE A 99 13.82 -3.82 -11.73
CA PHE A 99 14.98 -4.73 -11.85
C PHE A 99 14.99 -5.52 -13.17
N ARG A 100 14.62 -4.84 -14.27
CA ARG A 100 14.70 -5.35 -15.64
C ARG A 100 15.98 -4.90 -16.33
N HIS A 101 16.19 -5.36 -17.57
CA HIS A 101 17.32 -4.92 -18.43
C HIS A 101 18.71 -5.07 -17.80
N GLY A 102 18.89 -6.10 -16.96
CA GLY A 102 20.16 -6.38 -16.28
C GLY A 102 20.47 -5.46 -15.10
N VAL A 103 19.49 -4.68 -14.62
CA VAL A 103 19.60 -3.98 -13.33
C VAL A 103 19.60 -5.01 -12.20
N THR A 104 20.71 -5.07 -11.49
CA THR A 104 20.96 -5.97 -10.36
C THR A 104 21.73 -5.21 -9.29
N LEU A 105 21.62 -5.63 -8.02
CA LEU A 105 22.29 -4.96 -6.90
C LEU A 105 23.37 -5.87 -6.30
N PRO A 106 24.62 -5.38 -6.16
CA PRO A 106 25.64 -6.12 -5.40
C PRO A 106 25.29 -6.17 -3.91
N ARG A 107 25.94 -7.08 -3.17
CA ARG A 107 25.80 -7.13 -1.71
C ARG A 107 26.36 -5.85 -1.10
N GLY A 108 25.63 -5.24 -0.15
CA GLY A 108 26.05 -3.99 0.47
C GLY A 108 25.90 -2.75 -0.43
N ALA A 109 25.08 -2.83 -1.47
CA ALA A 109 24.83 -1.72 -2.40
C ALA A 109 24.37 -0.45 -1.68
N VAL A 110 24.78 0.71 -2.19
CA VAL A 110 24.22 2.01 -1.83
C VAL A 110 23.12 2.37 -2.82
N VAL A 111 21.89 2.45 -2.35
CA VAL A 111 20.71 2.76 -3.17
C VAL A 111 20.15 4.13 -2.77
N VAL A 112 19.80 4.95 -3.75
CA VAL A 112 19.05 6.18 -3.54
C VAL A 112 17.68 6.03 -4.19
N ASP A 113 16.62 6.10 -3.39
CA ASP A 113 15.21 5.99 -3.79
C ASP A 113 14.58 7.39 -3.75
N VAL A 114 14.46 8.04 -4.91
CA VAL A 114 13.90 9.39 -5.02
C VAL A 114 12.42 9.29 -5.40
N GLY A 115 11.57 9.85 -4.55
CA GLY A 115 10.11 9.65 -4.61
C GLY A 115 9.75 8.28 -4.03
N ALA A 116 10.10 8.06 -2.76
CA ALA A 116 9.99 6.75 -2.14
C ALA A 116 8.52 6.34 -1.84
N ASN A 117 7.58 7.29 -1.80
CA ASN A 117 6.18 7.06 -1.43
C ASN A 117 6.13 6.33 -0.07
N ILE A 118 5.40 5.22 0.08
CA ILE A 118 5.36 4.41 1.30
C ILE A 118 6.59 3.47 1.46
N GLY A 119 7.56 3.53 0.55
CA GLY A 119 8.83 2.80 0.65
C GLY A 119 8.81 1.39 0.05
N MET A 120 7.87 1.07 -0.84
CA MET A 120 7.80 -0.26 -1.48
C MET A 120 9.05 -0.57 -2.32
N PHE A 121 9.60 0.42 -3.05
CA PHE A 121 10.85 0.23 -3.78
C PHE A 121 12.05 0.10 -2.84
N THR A 122 12.11 0.93 -1.79
CA THR A 122 13.09 0.80 -0.70
C THR A 122 13.12 -0.63 -0.14
N LEU A 123 11.96 -1.21 0.14
CA LEU A 123 11.80 -2.59 0.58
C LEU A 123 12.31 -3.60 -0.46
N ALA A 124 11.91 -3.46 -1.73
CA ALA A 124 12.37 -4.35 -2.80
C ALA A 124 13.89 -4.28 -3.00
N ALA A 125 14.48 -3.08 -3.01
CA ALA A 125 15.91 -2.88 -3.14
C ALA A 125 16.71 -3.57 -2.03
N ALA A 126 16.19 -3.59 -0.79
CA ALA A 126 16.82 -4.31 0.32
C ALA A 126 16.84 -5.83 0.11
N LEU A 127 15.80 -6.39 -0.50
CA LEU A 127 15.74 -7.81 -0.81
C LEU A 127 16.64 -8.18 -2.01
N HIS A 128 16.71 -7.32 -3.03
CA HIS A 128 17.57 -7.52 -4.20
C HIS A 128 19.06 -7.30 -3.89
N GLY A 129 19.39 -6.44 -2.93
CA GLY A 129 20.75 -6.16 -2.48
C GLY A 129 20.92 -6.44 -1.00
N PRO A 130 21.25 -7.68 -0.59
CA PRO A 130 21.41 -8.01 0.83
C PRO A 130 22.42 -7.10 1.53
N GLY A 131 22.00 -6.49 2.64
CA GLY A 131 22.81 -5.52 3.40
C GLY A 131 22.98 -4.17 2.71
N ALA A 132 22.15 -3.85 1.69
CA ALA A 132 22.14 -2.54 1.07
C ALA A 132 21.85 -1.44 2.08
N ARG A 133 22.54 -0.31 1.92
CA ARG A 133 22.26 0.94 2.61
C ARG A 133 21.39 1.79 1.70
N ILE A 134 20.18 2.12 2.13
CA ILE A 134 19.18 2.80 1.31
C ILE A 134 18.99 4.22 1.81
N ILE A 135 18.96 5.18 0.89
CA ILE A 135 18.64 6.58 1.15
C ILE A 135 17.33 6.87 0.44
N ALA A 136 16.23 6.93 1.20
CA ALA A 136 14.91 7.21 0.68
C ALA A 136 14.59 8.70 0.82
N VAL A 137 14.14 9.33 -0.27
CA VAL A 137 13.79 10.76 -0.31
C VAL A 137 12.32 10.87 -0.64
N GLU A 138 11.55 11.42 0.29
CA GLU A 138 10.09 11.55 0.17
C GLU A 138 9.62 12.94 0.66
N PRO A 139 8.98 13.75 -0.20
CA PRO A 139 8.54 15.09 0.16
C PRO A 139 7.33 15.14 1.10
N VAL A 140 6.44 14.14 1.06
CA VAL A 140 5.22 14.10 1.87
C VAL A 140 5.53 13.49 3.23
N ALA A 141 5.30 14.23 4.30
CA ALA A 141 5.69 13.83 5.66
C ALA A 141 5.07 12.48 6.09
N GLU A 142 3.79 12.28 5.78
CA GLU A 142 3.03 11.08 6.09
C GLU A 142 3.56 9.85 5.34
N LEU A 143 3.97 10.04 4.08
CA LEU A 143 4.58 8.97 3.27
C LEU A 143 6.00 8.67 3.74
N ALA A 144 6.79 9.70 4.07
CA ALA A 144 8.12 9.52 4.66
C ALA A 144 8.05 8.76 6.00
N ASP A 145 7.02 9.01 6.80
CA ASP A 145 6.74 8.23 8.02
C ASP A 145 6.38 6.78 7.70
N ALA A 146 5.62 6.52 6.63
CA ALA A 146 5.38 5.17 6.15
C ALA A 146 6.68 4.48 5.72
N VAL A 147 7.59 5.15 5.00
CA VAL A 147 8.91 4.58 4.65
C VAL A 147 9.67 4.17 5.91
N ALA A 148 9.75 5.05 6.91
CA ALA A 148 10.48 4.78 8.14
C ALA A 148 9.88 3.61 8.93
N LEU A 149 8.55 3.56 9.05
CA LEU A 149 7.84 2.46 9.70
C LEU A 149 8.08 1.14 8.97
N ASN A 150 8.00 1.15 7.63
CA ASN A 150 8.16 -0.04 6.82
C ASN A 150 9.61 -0.56 6.84
N ALA A 151 10.59 0.34 6.81
CA ALA A 151 11.99 -0.03 6.97
C ALA A 151 12.26 -0.65 8.34
N GLU A 152 11.75 -0.06 9.43
CA GLU A 152 11.88 -0.61 10.78
C GLU A 152 11.16 -1.96 10.92
N LEU A 153 9.95 -2.05 10.38
CA LEU A 153 9.13 -3.26 10.42
C LEU A 153 9.83 -4.45 9.75
N HIS A 154 10.59 -4.21 8.68
CA HIS A 154 11.29 -5.25 7.92
C HIS A 154 12.80 -5.32 8.20
N GLY A 155 13.31 -4.53 9.15
CA GLY A 155 14.74 -4.52 9.51
C GLY A 155 15.66 -4.05 8.38
N VAL A 156 15.18 -3.11 7.55
CA VAL A 156 15.92 -2.53 6.42
C VAL A 156 16.75 -1.33 6.90
N ASP A 157 18.02 -1.27 6.51
CA ASP A 157 18.89 -0.10 6.74
C ASP A 157 18.54 1.03 5.76
N ALA A 158 17.51 1.79 6.11
CA ALA A 158 17.05 2.95 5.34
C ALA A 158 17.22 4.25 6.13
N THR A 159 17.87 5.24 5.51
CA THR A 159 17.87 6.63 5.94
C THR A 159 16.79 7.38 5.18
N VAL A 160 15.79 7.91 5.88
CA VAL A 160 14.68 8.66 5.27
C VAL A 160 14.95 10.16 5.34
N LEU A 161 14.92 10.82 4.19
CA LEU A 161 15.07 12.26 4.04
C LEU A 161 13.71 12.88 3.67
N ARG A 162 13.18 13.73 4.54
CA ARG A 162 11.94 14.48 4.29
C ARG A 162 12.23 15.69 3.39
N GLY A 163 11.80 15.62 2.15
CA GLY A 163 12.03 16.66 1.13
C GLY A 163 12.06 16.06 -0.27
N ALA A 164 12.29 16.90 -1.27
CA ALA A 164 12.45 16.48 -2.66
C ALA A 164 13.84 16.82 -3.21
N LEU A 165 14.23 16.14 -4.29
CA LEU A 165 15.44 16.50 -5.03
C LEU A 165 15.10 17.44 -6.19
N SER A 166 15.97 18.40 -6.46
CA SER A 166 15.88 19.36 -7.56
C SER A 166 17.29 19.81 -7.97
N ARG A 167 17.36 20.76 -8.90
CA ARG A 167 18.60 21.34 -9.44
C ARG A 167 19.37 22.24 -8.46
N ALA A 168 18.69 22.74 -7.43
CA ALA A 168 19.27 23.63 -6.42
C ALA A 168 18.49 23.54 -5.11
N ASP A 169 19.10 24.00 -4.01
CA ASP A 169 18.45 24.11 -2.72
C ASP A 169 17.36 25.20 -2.72
N GLY A 170 16.28 24.96 -1.99
CA GLY A 170 15.20 25.93 -1.83
C GLY A 170 13.91 25.33 -1.32
N GLU A 171 12.80 25.95 -1.69
CA GLU A 171 11.44 25.46 -1.45
C GLU A 171 10.68 25.44 -2.77
N THR A 172 9.71 24.53 -2.87
CA THR A 172 8.82 24.47 -4.02
C THR A 172 7.38 24.14 -3.62
N ALA A 173 6.45 24.58 -4.46
CA ALA A 173 5.07 24.16 -4.38
C ALA A 173 4.94 22.70 -4.88
N PHE A 174 4.21 21.90 -4.14
CA PHE A 174 3.96 20.49 -4.42
C PHE A 174 2.45 20.22 -4.34
N THR A 175 1.89 19.54 -5.33
CA THR A 175 0.48 19.16 -5.33
C THR A 175 0.35 17.76 -4.74
N PHE A 176 -0.31 17.65 -3.59
CA PHE A 176 -0.57 16.37 -2.95
C PHE A 176 -2.03 15.94 -3.17
N TYR A 177 -2.25 14.67 -3.51
CA TYR A 177 -3.57 14.06 -3.60
C TYR A 177 -3.74 13.03 -2.48
N PRO A 178 -4.43 13.36 -1.37
CA PRO A 178 -4.53 12.46 -0.21
C PRO A 178 -5.16 11.11 -0.51
N HIS A 179 -6.06 11.07 -1.49
CA HIS A 179 -6.78 9.87 -1.92
C HIS A 179 -6.19 9.25 -3.19
N ASN A 180 -5.06 9.76 -3.70
CA ASN A 180 -4.34 9.23 -4.86
C ASN A 180 -2.85 9.58 -4.78
N SER A 181 -2.19 9.16 -3.69
CA SER A 181 -0.89 9.70 -3.31
C SER A 181 0.21 9.43 -4.34
N VAL A 182 0.11 8.31 -5.05
CA VAL A 182 1.00 7.90 -6.16
C VAL A 182 1.09 8.94 -7.28
N MET A 183 0.02 9.68 -7.58
CA MET A 183 0.01 10.70 -8.65
C MET A 183 0.47 12.09 -8.16
N SER A 184 0.92 12.22 -6.91
CA SER A 184 1.30 13.51 -6.32
C SER A 184 2.63 14.00 -6.85
N GLY A 185 2.72 15.27 -7.23
CA GLY A 185 3.91 15.78 -7.87
C GLY A 185 3.99 17.31 -7.91
N ARG A 186 5.18 17.83 -8.23
CA ARG A 186 5.40 19.27 -8.41
C ARG A 186 4.64 19.82 -9.63
N PHE A 187 4.57 19.05 -10.70
CA PHE A 187 3.92 19.44 -11.96
C PHE A 187 2.60 18.68 -12.18
N ALA A 188 2.00 18.14 -11.12
CA ALA A 188 0.70 17.50 -11.24
C ALA A 188 -0.39 18.54 -11.58
N ASP A 189 -1.23 18.21 -12.56
CA ASP A 189 -2.33 19.04 -13.04
C ASP A 189 -3.60 18.22 -13.00
N ALA A 190 -4.47 18.55 -12.05
CA ALA A 190 -5.70 17.80 -11.81
C ALA A 190 -6.61 17.70 -13.04
N ALA A 191 -6.57 18.64 -13.99
CA ALA A 191 -7.40 18.59 -15.19
C ALA A 191 -6.81 17.66 -16.27
N GLU A 192 -5.49 17.65 -16.44
CA GLU A 192 -4.79 16.75 -17.36
C GLU A 192 -4.82 15.30 -16.83
N ASP A 193 -4.52 15.13 -15.55
CA ASP A 193 -4.45 13.82 -14.88
C ASP A 193 -5.86 13.18 -14.76
N PHE A 194 -6.92 14.00 -14.63
CA PHE A 194 -8.32 13.55 -14.72
C PHE A 194 -8.67 13.01 -16.12
N GLY A 195 -8.15 13.63 -17.18
CA GLY A 195 -8.35 13.18 -18.56
C GLY A 195 -7.75 11.80 -18.82
N VAL A 196 -6.56 11.55 -18.29
CA VAL A 196 -5.87 10.25 -18.34
C VAL A 196 -6.69 9.17 -17.63
N LEU A 197 -7.10 9.42 -16.39
CA LEU A 197 -7.89 8.48 -15.59
C LEU A 197 -9.27 8.19 -16.22
N LYS A 198 -9.90 9.19 -16.85
CA LYS A 198 -11.15 9.02 -17.63
C LYS A 198 -10.95 8.19 -18.91
N GLY A 199 -9.79 8.30 -19.55
CA GLY A 199 -9.40 7.47 -20.70
C GLY A 199 -9.40 5.97 -20.37
N TYR A 200 -8.86 5.61 -19.19
CA TYR A 200 -8.88 4.22 -18.69
C TYR A 200 -10.30 3.68 -18.49
N LEU A 201 -11.18 4.49 -17.89
CA LEU A 201 -12.56 4.11 -17.58
C LEU A 201 -13.43 3.84 -18.82
N ARG A 202 -13.08 4.42 -19.97
CA ARG A 202 -13.87 4.36 -21.21
C ARG A 202 -13.67 3.09 -22.03
N THR A 203 -12.78 2.18 -21.62
CA THR A 203 -12.53 0.91 -22.33
C THR A 203 -13.55 -0.20 -22.03
N GLY A 204 -14.52 0.04 -21.13
CA GLY A 204 -15.64 -0.86 -20.81
C GLY A 204 -16.98 -0.41 -21.40
N ARG A 205 -17.90 -1.35 -21.65
CA ARG A 205 -19.21 -1.15 -22.34
C ARG A 205 -20.26 -0.36 -21.54
N ASP A 206 -19.95 0.75 -20.89
CA ASP A 206 -20.97 1.58 -20.22
C ASP A 206 -20.69 3.06 -20.38
N ALA A 207 -21.17 3.64 -21.50
CA ALA A 207 -21.08 5.06 -21.80
C ALA A 207 -22.24 5.89 -21.20
N GLU A 208 -23.20 5.27 -20.49
CA GLU A 208 -24.41 5.96 -20.00
C GLU A 208 -24.30 6.49 -18.56
N ARG A 209 -23.18 6.27 -17.85
CA ARG A 209 -23.01 6.61 -16.42
C ARG A 209 -21.99 7.74 -16.17
N GLU A 210 -21.90 8.71 -17.09
CA GLU A 210 -20.85 9.74 -17.08
C GLU A 210 -20.83 10.68 -15.84
N PRO A 211 -21.96 11.18 -15.31
CA PRO A 211 -21.91 12.19 -14.25
C PRO A 211 -21.41 11.68 -12.89
N GLN A 212 -21.86 10.49 -12.48
CA GLN A 212 -21.45 9.89 -11.20
C GLN A 212 -19.96 9.51 -11.24
N LEU A 213 -19.52 9.00 -12.37
CA LEU A 213 -18.14 8.62 -12.61
C LEU A 213 -17.20 9.84 -12.54
N ASP A 214 -17.58 10.94 -13.21
CA ASP A 214 -16.80 12.17 -13.19
C ASP A 214 -16.63 12.73 -11.77
N ARG A 215 -17.67 12.62 -10.93
CA ARG A 215 -17.61 13.06 -9.53
C ARG A 215 -16.67 12.19 -8.69
N LEU A 216 -16.79 10.86 -8.78
CA LEU A 216 -15.93 9.92 -8.01
C LEU A 216 -14.45 10.08 -8.37
N VAL A 217 -14.15 10.33 -9.65
CA VAL A 217 -12.79 10.63 -10.11
C VAL A 217 -12.33 11.99 -9.57
N ALA A 218 -13.18 13.02 -9.61
CA ALA A 218 -12.84 14.35 -9.12
C ALA A 218 -12.55 14.37 -7.60
N ASP A 219 -13.31 13.60 -6.81
CA ASP A 219 -13.08 13.51 -5.37
C ASP A 219 -11.71 12.88 -5.04
N ARG A 220 -11.25 11.90 -5.81
CA ARG A 220 -9.92 11.31 -5.66
C ARG A 220 -8.78 12.24 -6.08
N MET A 221 -9.05 13.17 -6.99
CA MET A 221 -8.09 14.17 -7.50
C MET A 221 -8.16 15.50 -6.73
N ARG A 222 -8.66 15.49 -5.49
CA ARG A 222 -8.69 16.67 -4.62
C ARG A 222 -7.27 17.07 -4.24
N ALA A 223 -6.79 18.14 -4.86
CA ALA A 223 -5.45 18.68 -4.67
C ALA A 223 -5.31 19.46 -3.35
N GLU A 224 -4.24 19.17 -2.62
CA GLU A 224 -3.75 19.94 -1.48
C GLU A 224 -2.38 20.55 -1.83
N PRO A 225 -2.26 21.87 -1.99
CA PRO A 225 -0.97 22.50 -2.21
C PRO A 225 -0.13 22.48 -0.94
N ARG A 226 1.10 22.00 -1.04
CA ARG A 226 2.09 21.93 0.05
C ARG A 226 3.36 22.68 -0.34
N GLN A 227 4.07 23.20 0.66
CA GLN A 227 5.42 23.72 0.48
C GLN A 227 6.42 22.67 0.94
N VAL A 228 7.36 22.32 0.06
CA VAL A 228 8.31 21.24 0.26
C VAL A 228 9.72 21.79 0.12
N ARG A 229 10.59 21.42 1.06
CA ARG A 229 12.02 21.73 0.97
C ARG A 229 12.66 20.88 -0.12
N VAL A 230 13.44 21.51 -0.99
CA VAL A 230 14.21 20.85 -2.04
C VAL A 230 15.71 21.00 -1.81
N THR A 231 16.46 19.99 -2.24
CA THR A 231 17.93 20.00 -2.27
C THR A 231 18.46 19.26 -3.49
N THR A 232 19.78 19.26 -3.69
CA THR A 232 20.42 18.55 -4.80
C THR A 232 20.84 17.13 -4.40
N LEU A 233 20.91 16.21 -5.37
CA LEU A 233 21.49 14.88 -5.11
C LEU A 233 22.97 15.00 -4.72
N ALA A 234 23.70 15.96 -5.31
CA ALA A 234 25.06 16.30 -4.89
C ALA A 234 25.14 16.66 -3.40
N GLY A 235 24.27 17.55 -2.92
CA GLY A 235 24.21 17.95 -1.52
C GLY A 235 23.87 16.80 -0.57
N VAL A 236 22.96 15.91 -0.96
CA VAL A 236 22.66 14.68 -0.21
C VAL A 236 23.87 13.75 -0.17
N ALA A 237 24.53 13.53 -1.31
CA ALA A 237 25.70 12.68 -1.40
C ALA A 237 26.84 13.20 -0.52
N ASP A 238 27.12 14.51 -0.55
CA ASP A 238 28.15 15.13 0.29
C ASP A 238 27.78 15.08 1.78
N GLY A 239 26.53 15.40 2.13
CA GLY A 239 26.04 15.40 3.51
C GLY A 239 26.05 14.03 4.18
N LEU A 240 25.81 12.96 3.42
CA LEU A 240 25.83 11.58 3.90
C LEU A 240 27.15 10.84 3.62
N GLY A 241 28.12 11.52 3.01
CA GLY A 241 29.42 10.95 2.65
C GLY A 241 29.35 9.80 1.64
N LEU A 242 28.42 9.87 0.68
CA LEU A 242 28.21 8.84 -0.33
C LEU A 242 29.36 8.86 -1.35
N ARG A 243 30.18 7.81 -1.31
CA ARG A 243 31.32 7.66 -2.24
C ARG A 243 30.92 7.02 -3.57
N ARG A 244 29.78 6.33 -3.60
CA ARG A 244 29.20 5.64 -4.76
C ARG A 244 27.69 5.51 -4.59
N ILE A 245 26.97 5.42 -5.69
CA ILE A 245 25.55 5.05 -5.76
C ILE A 245 25.45 3.87 -6.74
N ASP A 246 25.15 2.69 -6.22
CA ASP A 246 25.05 1.47 -7.02
C ASP A 246 23.75 1.41 -7.83
N LEU A 247 22.70 2.07 -7.31
CA LEU A 247 21.42 2.29 -7.99
C LEU A 247 20.77 3.60 -7.53
N LEU A 248 20.41 4.44 -8.50
CA LEU A 248 19.59 5.63 -8.32
C LEU A 248 18.22 5.38 -8.95
N LYS A 249 17.16 5.32 -8.15
CA LYS A 249 15.78 5.32 -8.61
C LYS A 249 15.23 6.74 -8.62
N ILE A 250 14.62 7.16 -9.73
CA ILE A 250 13.98 8.48 -9.86
C ILE A 250 12.55 8.31 -10.34
N ASP A 251 11.61 8.70 -9.51
CA ASP A 251 10.18 8.59 -9.81
C ASP A 251 9.46 9.71 -9.07
N VAL A 252 9.39 10.87 -9.72
CA VAL A 252 9.09 12.16 -9.07
C VAL A 252 8.04 12.96 -9.85
N GLU A 253 7.22 12.27 -10.64
CA GLU A 253 6.06 12.81 -11.35
C GLU A 253 6.36 14.12 -12.11
N LYS A 254 6.97 13.97 -13.29
CA LYS A 254 7.30 15.03 -14.27
C LYS A 254 8.47 15.94 -13.87
N ALA A 255 9.11 15.74 -12.72
CA ALA A 255 10.25 16.53 -12.23
C ALA A 255 11.64 15.91 -12.47
N GLU A 256 11.73 14.87 -13.30
CA GLU A 256 12.91 14.02 -13.48
C GLU A 256 14.14 14.83 -13.92
N ALA A 257 13.93 15.78 -14.85
CA ALA A 257 15.00 16.62 -15.39
C ALA A 257 15.66 17.49 -14.29
N GLU A 258 14.88 18.03 -13.35
CA GLU A 258 15.44 18.82 -12.24
C GLU A 258 16.31 17.95 -11.32
N VAL A 259 15.93 16.69 -11.09
CA VAL A 259 16.74 15.74 -10.32
C VAL A 259 18.05 15.42 -11.05
N LEU A 260 18.01 15.19 -12.36
CA LEU A 260 19.19 14.92 -13.18
C LEU A 260 20.16 16.11 -13.22
N GLU A 261 19.66 17.33 -13.27
CA GLU A 261 20.45 18.56 -13.15
C GLU A 261 21.12 18.66 -11.76
N GLY A 262 20.42 18.22 -10.71
CA GLY A 262 20.91 18.20 -9.32
C GLY A 262 21.96 17.13 -8.99
N ILE A 263 22.30 16.23 -9.92
CA ILE A 263 23.33 15.21 -9.70
C ILE A 263 24.72 15.83 -9.53
N GLY A 264 25.04 16.85 -10.34
CA GLY A 264 26.34 17.48 -10.36
C GLY A 264 27.44 16.64 -11.05
N ASP A 265 28.37 17.32 -11.72
CA ASP A 265 29.39 16.66 -12.58
C ASP A 265 30.31 15.71 -11.83
N ALA A 266 30.60 15.98 -10.55
CA ALA A 266 31.47 15.16 -9.73
C ALA A 266 30.85 13.82 -9.30
N LEU A 267 29.52 13.74 -9.24
CA LEU A 267 28.79 12.55 -8.79
C LEU A 267 28.45 11.61 -9.94
N TRP A 268 28.24 12.13 -11.16
CA TRP A 268 27.90 11.35 -12.35
C TRP A 268 28.80 10.10 -12.59
N PRO A 269 30.14 10.18 -12.44
CA PRO A 269 31.02 9.00 -12.59
C PRO A 269 30.88 7.96 -11.47
N ARG A 270 30.20 8.29 -10.37
CA ARG A 270 30.05 7.44 -9.17
C ARG A 270 28.68 6.78 -9.10
N ILE A 271 27.84 6.95 -10.12
CA ILE A 271 26.54 6.30 -10.26
C ILE A 271 26.68 5.15 -11.25
N ASP A 272 26.41 3.92 -10.80
CA ASP A 272 26.56 2.72 -11.62
C ASP A 272 25.29 2.42 -12.44
N ARG A 273 24.12 2.65 -11.84
CA ARG A 273 22.81 2.36 -12.45
C ARG A 273 21.79 3.44 -12.14
N ILE A 274 20.91 3.69 -13.09
CA ILE A 274 19.77 4.57 -12.92
C ILE A 274 18.53 3.86 -13.46
N VAL A 275 17.47 3.84 -12.68
CA VAL A 275 16.14 3.45 -13.15
C VAL A 275 15.22 4.62 -12.89
N MET A 276 14.45 5.03 -13.88
CA MET A 276 13.57 6.16 -13.72
C MET A 276 12.30 6.01 -14.53
N GLU A 277 11.21 6.52 -13.99
CA GLU A 277 10.02 6.81 -14.76
C GLU A 277 10.20 8.17 -15.44
N VAL A 278 9.90 8.27 -16.73
CA VAL A 278 10.02 9.51 -17.51
C VAL A 278 8.72 9.79 -18.23
N HIS A 279 8.19 10.98 -17.99
CA HIS A 279 7.05 11.54 -18.72
C HIS A 279 7.51 12.20 -20.03
N ASP A 280 7.25 11.57 -21.18
CA ASP A 280 7.60 12.09 -22.51
C ASP A 280 6.69 13.25 -22.93
N ILE A 281 7.01 14.43 -22.42
CA ILE A 281 6.38 15.70 -22.78
C ILE A 281 7.43 16.51 -23.54
N ASP A 282 7.07 17.04 -24.71
CA ASP A 282 7.96 17.84 -25.57
C ASP A 282 9.28 17.13 -25.97
N GLY A 283 9.24 15.80 -26.15
CA GLY A 283 10.41 14.99 -26.54
C GLY A 283 11.43 14.77 -25.42
N ARG A 284 11.02 14.94 -24.16
CA ARG A 284 11.83 14.77 -22.96
C ARG A 284 12.49 13.39 -22.89
N LEU A 285 11.81 12.33 -23.31
CA LEU A 285 12.39 10.99 -23.34
C LEU A 285 13.67 10.97 -24.18
N GLY A 286 13.62 11.53 -25.39
CA GLY A 286 14.78 11.61 -26.29
C GLY A 286 15.95 12.37 -25.67
N ALA A 287 15.68 13.47 -24.97
CA ALA A 287 16.69 14.26 -24.27
C ALA A 287 17.35 13.46 -23.13
N VAL A 288 16.56 12.79 -22.28
CA VAL A 288 17.05 11.96 -21.17
C VAL A 288 17.91 10.80 -21.70
N LEU A 289 17.43 10.07 -22.71
CA LEU A 289 18.19 8.97 -23.32
C LEU A 289 19.53 9.45 -23.90
N GLY A 290 19.56 10.61 -24.57
CA GLY A 290 20.79 11.21 -25.10
C GLY A 290 21.76 11.65 -23.99
N GLN A 291 21.24 12.24 -22.92
CA GLN A 291 22.01 12.67 -21.76
C GLN A 291 22.71 11.50 -21.06
N LEU A 292 21.99 10.39 -20.87
CA LEU A 292 22.52 9.17 -20.25
C LEU A 292 23.58 8.50 -21.14
N ARG A 293 23.31 8.36 -22.45
CA ARG A 293 24.28 7.78 -23.40
C ARG A 293 25.58 8.58 -23.48
N SER A 294 25.49 9.91 -23.54
CA SER A 294 26.68 10.79 -23.56
C SER A 294 27.53 10.70 -22.28
N ARG A 295 26.97 10.15 -21.19
CA ARG A 295 27.66 9.89 -19.91
C ARG A 295 28.17 8.46 -19.76
N GLY A 296 28.11 7.66 -20.83
CA GLY A 296 28.66 6.31 -20.89
C GLY A 296 27.74 5.21 -20.36
N PHE A 297 26.44 5.47 -20.22
CA PHE A 297 25.46 4.44 -19.88
C PHE A 297 25.00 3.68 -21.13
N GLU A 298 24.86 2.36 -21.00
CA GLU A 298 23.95 1.57 -21.83
C GLU A 298 22.52 1.84 -21.39
N VAL A 299 21.62 2.14 -22.33
CA VAL A 299 20.26 2.58 -21.99
C VAL A 299 19.22 1.75 -22.75
N ALA A 300 18.25 1.23 -22.00
CA ALA A 300 17.01 0.63 -22.49
C ALA A 300 15.81 1.42 -21.97
N HIS A 301 14.67 1.31 -22.64
CA HIS A 301 13.41 1.86 -22.14
C HIS A 301 12.23 1.00 -22.57
N GLU A 302 11.16 1.03 -21.79
CA GLU A 302 9.90 0.33 -22.05
C GLU A 302 8.72 1.27 -21.81
N GLN A 303 7.59 0.97 -22.45
CA GLN A 303 6.30 1.54 -22.10
C GLN A 303 5.39 0.38 -21.71
N ASP A 304 4.74 0.48 -20.57
CA ASP A 304 3.76 -0.53 -20.17
C ASP A 304 2.59 -0.55 -21.16
N PRO A 305 2.17 -1.71 -21.69
CA PRO A 305 1.00 -1.81 -22.57
C PRO A 305 -0.28 -1.19 -22.00
N ARG A 306 -0.44 -1.18 -20.67
CA ARG A 306 -1.57 -0.54 -19.97
C ARG A 306 -1.47 0.98 -20.03
N LEU A 307 -0.24 1.51 -19.96
CA LEU A 307 0.09 2.94 -19.99
C LEU A 307 0.30 3.50 -21.42
N LEU A 308 -0.05 2.77 -22.49
CA LEU A 308 0.12 3.25 -23.87
C LEU A 308 -0.61 4.55 -24.20
N LEU A 309 -1.62 4.91 -23.39
CA LEU A 309 -2.37 6.16 -23.51
C LEU A 309 -1.80 7.30 -22.65
N THR A 310 -0.69 7.08 -21.94
CA THR A 310 0.01 8.07 -21.14
C THR A 310 1.42 8.30 -21.72
N PRO A 311 2.07 9.44 -21.42
CA PRO A 311 3.44 9.69 -21.86
C PRO A 311 4.49 8.99 -20.97
N CYS A 312 4.08 8.08 -20.08
CA CYS A 312 4.97 7.49 -19.09
C CYS A 312 5.83 6.35 -19.71
N HIS A 313 7.14 6.42 -19.47
CA HIS A 313 8.12 5.43 -19.89
C HIS A 313 9.06 5.04 -18.76
N ASN A 314 9.35 3.74 -18.63
CA ASN A 314 10.40 3.26 -17.75
C ASN A 314 11.74 3.27 -18.49
N VAL A 315 12.74 3.93 -17.92
CA VAL A 315 14.11 4.04 -18.46
C VAL A 315 15.09 3.34 -17.54
N TYR A 316 15.96 2.52 -18.14
CA TYR A 316 16.99 1.73 -17.47
C TYR A 316 18.35 2.11 -18.03
N ALA A 317 19.26 2.56 -17.17
CA ALA A 317 20.61 2.94 -17.54
C ALA A 317 21.61 2.20 -16.66
N ARG A 318 22.63 1.58 -17.28
CA ARG A 318 23.71 0.90 -16.57
C ARG A 318 25.07 1.23 -17.17
N ARG A 319 26.10 1.30 -16.34
CA ARG A 319 27.48 1.34 -16.82
C ARG A 319 27.95 -0.07 -17.22
N PRO A 320 28.63 -0.26 -18.37
CA PRO A 320 29.18 -1.55 -18.75
C PRO A 320 30.10 -2.19 -17.70
N GLU A 321 30.82 -1.35 -16.95
CA GLU A 321 31.78 -1.74 -15.90
C GLU A 321 31.14 -1.97 -14.52
N ALA A 322 29.83 -1.75 -14.36
CA ALA A 322 29.16 -1.92 -13.08
C ALA A 322 29.18 -3.39 -12.63
N GLU A 323 29.59 -3.63 -11.40
CA GLU A 323 29.65 -4.99 -10.83
C GLU A 323 28.24 -5.59 -10.77
N ALA A 324 28.00 -6.68 -11.49
CA ALA A 324 26.70 -7.35 -11.49
C ALA A 324 26.37 -7.90 -10.10
N GLY A 325 25.13 -7.70 -9.67
CA GLY A 325 24.59 -8.39 -8.50
C GLY A 325 24.38 -9.88 -8.78
N PRO A 326 24.24 -10.71 -7.73
CA PRO A 326 23.83 -12.09 -7.91
C PRO A 326 22.50 -12.13 -8.67
N SER A 327 22.39 -13.03 -9.65
CA SER A 327 21.08 -13.33 -10.23
C SER A 327 20.26 -14.06 -9.16
N PRO A 328 19.07 -13.56 -8.79
CA PRO A 328 18.26 -14.22 -7.78
C PRO A 328 17.88 -15.64 -8.26
N GLU A 329 18.19 -16.67 -7.46
CA GLU A 329 17.78 -18.06 -7.71
C GLU A 329 16.26 -18.25 -7.53
N ALA A 330 15.63 -17.37 -6.74
CA ALA A 330 14.20 -17.27 -6.51
C ALA A 330 13.81 -15.79 -6.33
N PRO A 331 12.54 -15.40 -6.54
CA PRO A 331 12.09 -14.05 -6.30
C PRO A 331 12.41 -13.65 -4.85
N PRO A 332 13.00 -12.47 -4.61
CA PRO A 332 13.21 -11.99 -3.27
C PRO A 332 11.87 -11.92 -2.52
N ALA A 333 11.82 -12.49 -1.32
CA ALA A 333 10.63 -12.51 -0.48
C ALA A 333 10.98 -12.13 0.96
N PHE A 334 10.03 -11.49 1.65
CA PHE A 334 10.15 -11.26 3.08
C PHE A 334 10.05 -12.59 3.81
N HIS A 335 11.02 -12.85 4.70
CA HIS A 335 11.04 -14.02 5.57
C HIS A 335 10.82 -13.55 7.01
N GLY A 336 9.71 -13.94 7.63
CA GLY A 336 9.38 -13.42 8.97
C GLY A 336 8.09 -13.93 9.60
N GLY A 337 7.63 -15.13 9.24
CA GLY A 337 6.37 -15.67 9.75
C GLY A 337 5.12 -15.10 9.06
N PRO A 338 3.92 -15.47 9.53
CA PRO A 338 2.66 -15.07 8.92
C PRO A 338 2.36 -13.59 9.16
N VAL A 339 1.71 -12.94 8.21
CA VAL A 339 0.97 -11.69 8.46
C VAL A 339 -0.42 -12.00 9.03
N LEU A 340 -1.23 -10.99 9.36
CA LEU A 340 -2.46 -11.21 10.13
C LEU A 340 -3.45 -12.05 9.34
N ARG A 341 -3.54 -11.80 8.03
CA ARG A 341 -4.42 -12.56 7.15
C ARG A 341 -4.03 -14.04 7.06
N ASP A 342 -2.74 -14.33 6.93
CA ASP A 342 -2.22 -15.70 6.93
C ASP A 342 -2.52 -16.39 8.28
N LEU A 343 -2.19 -15.70 9.37
CA LEU A 343 -2.39 -16.21 10.73
C LEU A 343 -3.88 -16.43 11.03
N GLU A 344 -4.76 -15.51 10.64
CA GLU A 344 -6.20 -15.67 10.80
C GLU A 344 -6.70 -16.94 10.11
N HIS A 345 -6.25 -17.19 8.88
CA HIS A 345 -6.60 -18.41 8.15
C HIS A 345 -6.14 -19.66 8.92
N GLU A 346 -4.87 -19.69 9.34
CA GLU A 346 -4.29 -20.80 10.11
C GLU A 346 -5.03 -21.05 11.43
N LEU A 347 -5.40 -19.99 12.15
CA LEU A 347 -6.13 -20.06 13.41
C LEU A 347 -7.56 -20.57 13.21
N ARG A 348 -8.26 -20.10 12.17
CA ARG A 348 -9.61 -20.60 11.82
C ARG A 348 -9.58 -22.09 11.50
N GLU A 349 -8.60 -22.55 10.72
CA GLU A 349 -8.43 -23.97 10.46
C GLU A 349 -8.11 -24.77 11.73
N LEU A 350 -7.23 -24.23 12.59
CA LEU A 350 -6.86 -24.86 13.85
C LEU A 350 -8.09 -25.03 14.76
N ILE A 351 -8.93 -24.01 14.86
CA ILE A 351 -10.21 -24.07 15.58
C ILE A 351 -11.13 -25.11 14.96
N ALA A 352 -11.30 -25.12 13.64
CA ALA A 352 -12.16 -26.10 12.97
C ALA A 352 -11.71 -27.56 13.23
N ARG A 353 -10.38 -27.81 13.29
CA ARG A 353 -9.80 -29.12 13.60
C ARG A 353 -9.96 -29.52 15.07
N ARG A 354 -9.76 -28.58 16.01
CA ARG A 354 -9.72 -28.86 17.46
C ARG A 354 -11.08 -28.75 18.14
N LEU A 355 -11.96 -27.88 17.63
CA LEU A 355 -13.28 -27.57 18.16
C LEU A 355 -14.35 -27.55 17.03
N PRO A 356 -14.68 -28.71 16.41
CA PRO A 356 -15.52 -28.75 15.21
C PRO A 356 -16.94 -28.20 15.37
N SER A 357 -17.46 -28.15 16.60
CA SER A 357 -18.80 -27.63 16.93
C SER A 357 -18.80 -26.18 17.41
N VAL A 358 -17.64 -25.52 17.43
CA VAL A 358 -17.47 -24.14 17.90
C VAL A 358 -17.24 -23.23 16.70
N VAL A 359 -18.04 -22.16 16.62
CA VAL A 359 -17.86 -21.15 15.58
C VAL A 359 -16.58 -20.35 15.88
N PRO A 360 -15.65 -20.19 14.93
CA PRO A 360 -14.48 -19.35 15.13
C PRO A 360 -14.85 -17.89 15.41
N PRO A 361 -13.95 -17.11 16.04
CA PRO A 361 -14.10 -15.67 16.15
C PRO A 361 -14.43 -15.02 14.82
N ALA A 362 -15.33 -14.04 14.84
CA ALA A 362 -15.70 -13.27 13.66
C ALA A 362 -14.55 -12.35 13.22
N ARG A 363 -13.78 -11.82 14.19
CA ARG A 363 -12.65 -10.92 13.96
C ARG A 363 -11.43 -11.36 14.77
N PHE A 364 -10.26 -11.19 14.17
CA PHE A 364 -8.96 -11.32 14.81
C PHE A 364 -8.28 -9.95 14.78
N THR A 365 -7.82 -9.46 15.93
CA THR A 365 -7.03 -8.24 16.05
C THR A 365 -5.69 -8.53 16.71
N VAL A 366 -4.70 -7.71 16.41
CA VAL A 366 -3.35 -7.85 16.96
C VAL A 366 -3.14 -6.79 18.03
N ALA A 367 -2.38 -7.13 19.08
CA ALA A 367 -2.00 -6.19 20.14
C ALA A 367 -0.61 -6.49 20.69
N ALA A 368 0.06 -5.46 21.20
CA ALA A 368 1.37 -5.60 21.82
C ALA A 368 1.31 -6.40 23.13
N ASP A 369 0.21 -6.25 23.88
CA ASP A 369 -0.11 -7.03 25.06
C ASP A 369 -1.64 -7.14 25.23
N LEU A 370 -2.08 -7.86 26.27
CA LEU A 370 -3.49 -8.02 26.62
C LEU A 370 -3.96 -7.07 27.74
N VAL A 371 -3.11 -6.19 28.27
CA VAL A 371 -3.37 -5.44 29.51
C VAL A 371 -3.82 -4.01 29.17
N THR A 372 -4.95 -3.54 29.73
CA THR A 372 -5.31 -2.11 29.69
C THR A 372 -4.65 -1.32 30.82
N GLU A 373 -4.63 0.02 30.71
CA GLU A 373 -4.17 0.93 31.78
C GLU A 373 -4.84 0.67 33.15
N ASP A 374 -6.01 0.02 33.18
CA ASP A 374 -6.75 -0.37 34.40
C ASP A 374 -6.49 -1.81 34.88
N GLY A 375 -5.53 -2.53 34.28
CA GLY A 375 -5.18 -3.91 34.66
C GLY A 375 -6.22 -4.97 34.26
N ARG A 376 -7.17 -4.64 33.37
CA ARG A 376 -8.15 -5.58 32.81
C ARG A 376 -7.73 -6.01 31.40
N THR A 377 -8.20 -7.17 30.96
CA THR A 377 -8.03 -7.60 29.57
C THR A 377 -8.75 -6.62 28.64
N ALA A 378 -8.04 -6.07 27.65
CA ALA A 378 -8.61 -5.11 26.70
C ALA A 378 -9.69 -5.79 25.83
N ALA A 379 -10.96 -5.58 26.15
CA ALA A 379 -12.07 -6.12 25.38
C ALA A 379 -12.02 -5.58 23.93
N PRO A 380 -12.06 -6.45 22.90
CA PRO A 380 -12.14 -6.00 21.52
C PRO A 380 -13.44 -5.24 21.28
N ALA A 381 -13.40 -4.15 20.51
CA ALA A 381 -14.59 -3.40 20.12
C ALA A 381 -15.53 -4.32 19.31
N ALA A 382 -16.75 -4.51 19.81
CA ALA A 382 -17.80 -5.26 19.11
C ALA A 382 -18.33 -4.42 17.95
N VAL A 383 -18.45 -5.03 16.76
CA VAL A 383 -19.10 -4.42 15.59
C VAL A 383 -20.33 -5.29 15.24
N PRO A 384 -21.51 -4.70 15.04
CA PRO A 384 -22.72 -5.45 14.66
C PRO A 384 -22.56 -6.11 13.29
N ASN A 385 -23.20 -7.28 13.10
CA ASN A 385 -23.25 -8.02 11.83
C ASN A 385 -24.52 -7.65 11.02
N PRO A 386 -24.44 -6.89 9.90
CA PRO A 386 -25.61 -6.43 9.15
C PRO A 386 -25.85 -7.20 7.84
N ALA A 387 -25.16 -8.33 7.62
CA ALA A 387 -25.10 -9.06 6.34
C ALA A 387 -26.44 -9.59 5.75
N GLY A 388 -27.58 -9.28 6.34
CA GLY A 388 -28.90 -9.78 5.92
C GLY A 388 -29.89 -8.72 5.40
N GLY A 389 -29.47 -7.46 5.26
CA GLY A 389 -30.38 -6.36 4.89
C GLY A 389 -30.62 -6.20 3.38
N PRO A 390 -31.67 -5.46 2.97
CA PRO A 390 -32.01 -5.25 1.56
C PRO A 390 -30.93 -4.50 0.78
N ARG A 391 -30.12 -3.64 1.42
CA ARG A 391 -29.03 -2.93 0.74
C ARG A 391 -27.79 -3.82 0.60
N ALA A 392 -27.49 -4.63 1.61
CA ALA A 392 -26.50 -5.71 1.49
C ALA A 392 -26.83 -6.69 0.34
N ALA A 393 -28.12 -6.97 0.09
CA ALA A 393 -28.55 -7.79 -1.05
C ALA A 393 -28.35 -7.12 -2.42
N ALA A 394 -28.40 -5.78 -2.50
CA ALA A 394 -28.05 -5.04 -3.71
C ALA A 394 -26.55 -5.07 -3.95
N LEU A 395 -25.74 -4.82 -2.92
CA LEU A 395 -24.29 -4.98 -2.99
C LEU A 395 -23.90 -6.39 -3.46
N ALA A 396 -24.56 -7.44 -2.96
CA ALA A 396 -24.33 -8.82 -3.39
C ALA A 396 -24.53 -9.03 -4.91
N ARG A 397 -25.54 -8.39 -5.51
CA ARG A 397 -25.79 -8.48 -6.96
C ARG A 397 -24.70 -7.77 -7.77
N ILE A 398 -24.32 -6.57 -7.35
CA ILE A 398 -23.25 -5.78 -7.98
C ILE A 398 -21.93 -6.55 -7.89
N TRP A 399 -21.57 -7.03 -6.70
CA TRP A 399 -20.37 -7.83 -6.45
C TRP A 399 -20.33 -9.11 -7.29
N ALA A 400 -21.45 -9.83 -7.39
CA ALA A 400 -21.57 -11.01 -8.24
C ALA A 400 -21.45 -10.68 -9.74
N GLY A 401 -21.88 -9.50 -10.16
CA GLY A 401 -21.70 -9.01 -11.53
C GLY A 401 -20.23 -8.77 -11.90
N LEU A 402 -19.41 -8.36 -10.93
CA LEU A 402 -17.98 -8.09 -11.11
C LEU A 402 -17.13 -9.37 -11.03
N PHE A 403 -17.38 -10.21 -10.02
CA PHE A 403 -16.48 -11.33 -9.67
C PHE A 403 -17.13 -12.72 -9.77
N GLY A 404 -18.42 -12.79 -10.11
CA GLY A 404 -19.19 -14.02 -10.16
C GLY A 404 -19.89 -14.36 -8.84
N ALA A 405 -20.89 -15.24 -8.90
CA ALA A 405 -21.77 -15.54 -7.74
C ALA A 405 -21.05 -16.20 -6.56
N GLU A 406 -20.00 -17.00 -6.81
CA GLU A 406 -19.24 -17.67 -5.74
C GLU A 406 -18.39 -16.71 -4.90
N ALA A 407 -18.15 -15.50 -5.41
CA ALA A 407 -17.42 -14.45 -4.71
C ALA A 407 -18.24 -13.72 -3.64
N VAL A 408 -19.55 -13.98 -3.52
CA VAL A 408 -20.41 -13.36 -2.50
C VAL A 408 -20.28 -14.13 -1.18
N ARG A 409 -19.19 -13.88 -0.46
CA ARG A 409 -18.91 -14.44 0.87
C ARG A 409 -18.46 -13.34 1.81
N GLN A 410 -18.74 -13.46 3.10
CA GLN A 410 -18.40 -12.42 4.10
C GLN A 410 -16.91 -12.06 4.11
N ASP A 411 -16.04 -13.06 3.90
CA ASP A 411 -14.59 -12.93 3.91
C ASP A 411 -13.99 -12.73 2.51
N ALA A 412 -14.83 -12.68 1.47
CA ALA A 412 -14.35 -12.40 0.12
C ALA A 412 -13.94 -10.93 0.03
N ASP A 413 -12.72 -10.72 -0.42
CA ASP A 413 -12.10 -9.41 -0.48
C ASP A 413 -12.02 -8.89 -1.90
N PHE A 414 -12.35 -7.61 -2.08
CA PHE A 414 -12.43 -6.96 -3.38
C PHE A 414 -11.14 -7.09 -4.20
N PHE A 415 -9.98 -6.85 -3.59
CA PHE A 415 -8.70 -6.81 -4.30
C PHE A 415 -8.18 -8.22 -4.58
N ASP A 416 -8.44 -9.17 -3.68
CA ASP A 416 -8.09 -10.58 -3.87
C ASP A 416 -8.84 -11.26 -4.99
N LEU A 417 -10.04 -10.77 -5.30
CA LEU A 417 -10.83 -11.20 -6.45
C LEU A 417 -10.35 -10.58 -7.78
N GLY A 418 -9.28 -9.79 -7.74
CA GLY A 418 -8.73 -9.10 -8.91
C GLY A 418 -9.33 -7.71 -9.14
N GLY A 419 -10.05 -7.16 -8.17
CA GLY A 419 -10.49 -5.77 -8.20
C GLY A 419 -9.30 -4.80 -8.18
N ASP A 420 -9.45 -3.66 -8.83
CA ASP A 420 -8.50 -2.56 -8.86
C ASP A 420 -9.21 -1.21 -8.66
N SER A 421 -8.47 -0.10 -8.62
CA SER A 421 -9.06 1.24 -8.46
C SER A 421 -10.11 1.56 -9.53
N LEU A 422 -9.97 1.01 -10.74
CA LEU A 422 -10.91 1.22 -11.84
C LEU A 422 -12.23 0.49 -11.56
N THR A 423 -12.12 -0.78 -11.19
CA THR A 423 -13.24 -1.64 -10.82
C THR A 423 -13.93 -1.10 -9.57
N ALA A 424 -13.18 -0.54 -8.62
CA ALA A 424 -13.69 0.08 -7.40
C ALA A 424 -14.57 1.29 -7.72
N VAL A 425 -14.07 2.18 -8.58
CA VAL A 425 -14.83 3.35 -9.03
C VAL A 425 -16.09 2.92 -9.80
N ARG A 426 -16.02 1.89 -10.65
CA ARG A 426 -17.20 1.33 -11.32
C ARG A 426 -18.22 0.76 -10.33
N MET A 427 -17.76 -0.01 -9.34
CA MET A 427 -18.61 -0.59 -8.30
C MET A 427 -19.32 0.50 -7.49
N LEU A 428 -18.59 1.54 -7.08
CA LEU A 428 -19.15 2.69 -6.36
C LEU A 428 -20.22 3.40 -7.21
N ALA A 429 -19.96 3.63 -8.49
CA ALA A 429 -20.95 4.22 -9.39
C ALA A 429 -22.24 3.37 -9.51
N GLU A 430 -22.11 2.03 -9.52
CA GLU A 430 -23.26 1.12 -9.50
C GLU A 430 -24.02 1.14 -8.18
N ILE A 431 -23.30 1.14 -7.06
CA ILE A 431 -23.87 1.25 -5.72
C ILE A 431 -24.68 2.55 -5.59
N GLU A 432 -24.13 3.68 -6.03
CA GLU A 432 -24.83 4.97 -5.96
C GLU A 432 -26.04 5.03 -6.89
N ALA A 433 -25.97 4.39 -8.05
CA ALA A 433 -27.10 4.31 -8.98
C ALA A 433 -28.28 3.50 -8.40
N GLU A 434 -28.00 2.42 -7.66
CA GLU A 434 -29.03 1.54 -7.10
C GLU A 434 -29.50 1.98 -5.70
N LEU A 435 -28.61 2.53 -4.87
CA LEU A 435 -28.84 2.79 -3.45
C LEU A 435 -28.85 4.28 -3.08
N GLY A 436 -28.50 5.17 -4.01
CA GLY A 436 -28.42 6.62 -3.84
C GLY A 436 -26.99 7.11 -3.57
N GLU A 437 -26.73 8.38 -3.89
CA GLU A 437 -25.44 9.02 -3.60
C GLU A 437 -25.09 8.93 -2.11
N GLY A 438 -23.82 8.64 -1.81
CA GLY A 438 -23.36 8.52 -0.43
C GLY A 438 -23.82 7.26 0.30
N ALA A 439 -24.39 6.27 -0.42
CA ALA A 439 -24.68 4.95 0.15
C ALA A 439 -23.41 4.24 0.66
N LEU A 440 -22.26 4.58 0.08
CA LEU A 440 -20.94 4.15 0.53
C LEU A 440 -19.95 5.30 0.35
N THR A 441 -19.09 5.55 1.33
CA THR A 441 -17.99 6.49 1.15
C THR A 441 -16.95 5.88 0.20
N PRO A 442 -16.45 6.62 -0.81
CA PRO A 442 -15.50 6.09 -1.79
C PRO A 442 -14.24 5.50 -1.15
N ASP A 443 -13.78 6.08 -0.04
CA ASP A 443 -12.59 5.60 0.68
C ASP A 443 -12.79 4.23 1.33
N LEU A 444 -14.03 3.83 1.62
CA LEU A 444 -14.28 2.63 2.41
C LEU A 444 -13.83 1.37 1.70
N ILE A 445 -13.99 1.28 0.37
CA ILE A 445 -13.50 0.10 -0.37
C ILE A 445 -11.97 -0.05 -0.27
N PHE A 446 -11.24 1.03 -0.01
CA PHE A 446 -9.78 1.02 0.10
C PHE A 446 -9.28 0.89 1.55
N THR A 447 -10.18 0.97 2.53
CA THR A 447 -9.87 0.79 3.96
C THR A 447 -10.49 -0.49 4.54
N GLU A 448 -11.64 -0.92 4.04
CA GLU A 448 -12.44 -2.08 4.47
C GLU A 448 -12.99 -2.81 3.22
N SER A 449 -12.18 -3.64 2.58
CA SER A 449 -12.44 -4.22 1.24
C SER A 449 -13.17 -5.56 1.24
N THR A 450 -13.54 -6.11 2.40
CA THR A 450 -14.30 -7.37 2.45
C THR A 450 -15.77 -7.13 2.16
N PHE A 451 -16.42 -8.06 1.46
CA PHE A 451 -17.85 -7.98 1.19
C PHE A 451 -18.67 -7.85 2.48
N GLY A 452 -18.28 -8.53 3.57
CA GLY A 452 -18.94 -8.41 4.86
C GLY A 452 -18.87 -7.00 5.45
N ALA A 453 -17.70 -6.37 5.43
CA ALA A 453 -17.51 -5.01 5.94
C ALA A 453 -18.24 -3.96 5.09
N LEU A 454 -18.19 -4.11 3.76
CA LEU A 454 -18.91 -3.22 2.85
C LEU A 454 -20.43 -3.39 2.96
N ALA A 455 -20.92 -4.63 3.06
CA ALA A 455 -22.34 -4.91 3.28
C ALA A 455 -22.82 -4.28 4.58
N ALA A 456 -21.99 -4.35 5.64
CA ALA A 456 -22.28 -3.73 6.91
C ALA A 456 -22.41 -2.21 6.81
N ALA A 457 -21.47 -1.57 6.12
CA ALA A 457 -21.42 -0.12 5.98
C ALA A 457 -22.53 0.42 5.09
N VAL A 458 -22.80 -0.24 3.96
CA VAL A 458 -23.91 0.13 3.06
C VAL A 458 -25.25 0.03 3.79
N GLU A 459 -25.44 -0.98 4.63
CA GLU A 459 -26.67 -1.13 5.41
C GLU A 459 -26.80 -0.04 6.48
N ALA A 460 -25.70 0.33 7.14
CA ALA A 460 -25.66 1.37 8.18
C ALA A 460 -25.70 2.81 7.63
N GLY A 461 -25.46 3.02 6.32
CA GLY A 461 -25.39 4.34 5.70
C GLY A 461 -26.73 5.12 5.75
N PRO A 462 -26.70 6.45 5.60
CA PRO A 462 -27.91 7.27 5.63
C PRO A 462 -28.94 6.83 4.56
N LEU A 463 -30.23 6.90 4.90
CA LEU A 463 -31.32 6.63 3.94
C LEU A 463 -31.40 7.78 2.92
N PRO A 464 -31.49 7.52 1.61
CA PRO A 464 -31.74 8.58 0.64
C PRO A 464 -33.12 9.20 0.91
N GLY A 465 -33.16 10.51 1.20
CA GLY A 465 -34.40 11.31 1.17
C GLY A 465 -35.01 11.79 2.50
N GLY A 466 -34.22 12.10 3.53
CA GLY A 466 -34.70 12.95 4.64
C GLY A 466 -34.56 14.45 4.29
N PRO A 467 -35.56 15.32 4.56
CA PRO A 467 -35.45 16.74 4.22
C PRO A 467 -34.28 17.36 5.00
N ALA A 468 -33.45 18.14 4.30
CA ALA A 468 -32.42 18.96 4.93
C ALA A 468 -33.12 19.97 5.86
N ASP A 469 -32.97 19.79 7.17
CA ASP A 469 -33.37 20.81 8.14
C ASP A 469 -32.48 22.04 7.95
N ARG A 470 -33.15 23.19 7.88
CA ARG A 470 -32.64 24.51 7.50
C ARG A 470 -31.71 25.14 8.52
#